data_AF-A0ABD1RR36-F1
#
_entry.id   AF-A0ABD1RR36-F1
#
_cell.length_a   1.000
_cell.length_b   1.000
_cell.length_c   1.000
_cell.angle_alpha   90.00
_cell.angle_beta   90.00
_cell.angle_gamma   90.00
#
_symmetry.space_group_name_H-M   'P 1'
#
loop_
_entity.id
_entity.type
_entity.pdbx_description
1 polymer ?
#
loop_
_entity_poly.entity_id
_entity_poly.type
_entity_poly.pdbx_seq_one_letter_code
_entity_poly.pdbx_strand_id
1 'polypeptide(L)'
;MLGKNKGICHSCRLTGHYLSECPKKKRCPVCANGFVKWMEVEKKSANIGRLFFCCSSNSGYFKWSDENLNGAYDVGESSGVDSGSPTAKDEIEELSRIFKIFAQITEQQDVEISINVTIRKGKSCTEENIKGKD
;
A
#
# COMPACT_ATOMS: atom_id res chain seq x y z
N MET A 1 -15.73 4.01 13.86
CA MET A 1 -14.87 4.34 12.70
C MET A 1 -15.47 3.67 11.47
N LEU A 2 -15.87 4.42 10.45
CA LEU A 2 -16.27 3.80 9.17
C LEU A 2 -15.01 3.17 8.55
N GLY A 3 -15.01 1.84 8.37
CA GLY A 3 -13.92 1.14 7.70
C GLY A 3 -13.71 1.71 6.30
N LYS A 4 -12.44 1.89 5.89
CA LYS A 4 -12.04 2.51 4.63
C LYS A 4 -12.57 1.78 3.38
N ASN A 5 -13.06 0.55 3.57
CA ASN A 5 -13.59 -0.32 2.51
C ASN A 5 -15.12 -0.24 2.33
N LYS A 6 -15.81 0.73 2.93
CA LYS A 6 -17.26 0.89 2.74
C LYS A 6 -17.55 1.51 1.37
N GLY A 7 -18.50 0.91 0.62
CA GLY A 7 -19.00 1.46 -0.65
C GLY A 7 -18.12 1.18 -1.88
N ILE A 8 -17.09 0.34 -1.74
CA ILE A 8 -16.28 -0.14 -2.86
C ILE A 8 -16.55 -1.61 -3.14
N CYS A 9 -16.50 -1.99 -4.41
CA CYS A 9 -16.63 -3.37 -4.82
C CYS A 9 -15.38 -4.16 -4.42
N HIS A 10 -15.54 -5.22 -3.63
CA HIS A 10 -14.40 -6.04 -3.22
C HIS A 10 -13.86 -6.96 -4.33
N SER A 11 -14.39 -6.97 -5.55
CA SER A 11 -13.75 -7.71 -6.65
C SER A 11 -12.91 -6.82 -7.56
N CYS A 12 -13.38 -5.61 -7.88
CA CYS A 12 -12.75 -4.73 -8.85
C CYS A 12 -12.32 -3.38 -8.28
N ARG A 13 -12.57 -3.12 -6.98
CA ARG A 13 -12.24 -1.89 -6.24
C ARG A 13 -12.91 -0.60 -6.75
N LEU A 14 -13.84 -0.68 -7.70
CA LEU A 14 -14.63 0.47 -8.15
C LEU A 14 -15.80 0.75 -7.20
N THR A 15 -16.23 2.01 -7.13
CA THR A 15 -17.47 2.42 -6.45
C THR A 15 -18.70 2.15 -7.32
N GLY A 16 -19.90 2.33 -6.76
CA GLY A 16 -21.16 2.26 -7.48
C GLY A 16 -21.82 0.88 -7.56
N HIS A 17 -21.14 -0.18 -7.14
CA HIS A 17 -21.72 -1.52 -7.02
C HIS A 17 -21.02 -2.36 -5.94
N TYR A 18 -21.65 -3.45 -5.51
CA TYR A 18 -21.08 -4.39 -4.54
C TYR A 18 -20.53 -5.65 -5.22
N LEU A 19 -19.80 -6.48 -4.44
CA LEU A 19 -19.25 -7.76 -4.91
C LEU A 19 -20.33 -8.67 -5.55
N SER A 20 -21.55 -8.66 -5.02
CA SER A 20 -22.69 -9.44 -5.53
C SER A 20 -23.06 -9.06 -6.97
N GLU A 21 -22.89 -7.81 -7.35
CA GLU A 21 -23.29 -7.23 -8.63
C GLU A 21 -22.13 -7.10 -9.63
N CYS A 22 -20.90 -7.34 -9.17
CA CYS A 22 -19.72 -7.11 -10.00
C CYS A 22 -19.68 -8.07 -11.21
N PRO A 23 -19.62 -7.55 -12.46
CA PRO A 23 -19.51 -8.40 -13.65
C PRO A 23 -18.11 -9.01 -13.78
N LYS A 24 -17.09 -8.41 -13.14
CA LYS A 24 -15.68 -8.84 -13.18
C LYS A 24 -15.32 -9.78 -12.02
N LYS A 25 -16.29 -10.29 -11.26
CA LYS A 25 -16.01 -11.19 -10.13
C LYS A 25 -15.49 -12.54 -10.60
N LYS A 26 -14.34 -12.94 -10.06
CA LYS A 26 -13.70 -14.23 -10.37
C LYS A 26 -14.13 -15.28 -9.35
N ARG A 27 -14.37 -16.51 -9.81
CA ARG A 27 -14.63 -17.65 -8.94
C ARG A 27 -13.37 -17.99 -8.14
N CYS A 28 -13.57 -18.46 -6.90
CA CYS A 28 -12.48 -18.94 -6.07
C CYS A 28 -11.84 -20.17 -6.72
N PRO A 29 -10.50 -20.19 -6.93
CA PRO A 29 -9.82 -21.33 -7.54
C PRO A 29 -9.78 -22.57 -6.64
N VAL A 30 -10.05 -22.43 -5.33
CA VAL A 30 -9.97 -23.54 -4.36
C VAL A 30 -11.30 -24.27 -4.21
N CYS A 31 -12.43 -23.56 -4.11
CA CYS A 31 -13.72 -24.20 -3.81
C CYS A 31 -14.76 -24.11 -4.92
N ALA A 32 -14.53 -23.32 -5.98
CA ALA A 32 -15.47 -22.99 -7.07
C ALA A 32 -16.83 -22.38 -6.65
N ASN A 33 -17.25 -22.52 -5.38
CA ASN A 33 -18.51 -22.03 -4.85
C ASN A 33 -18.46 -20.55 -4.48
N GLY A 34 -17.30 -20.08 -3.99
CA GLY A 34 -17.08 -18.69 -3.61
C GLY A 34 -16.54 -17.82 -4.74
N PHE A 35 -16.41 -16.53 -4.44
CA PHE A 35 -15.74 -15.54 -5.28
C PHE A 35 -14.46 -15.05 -4.60
N VAL A 36 -13.48 -14.67 -5.41
CA VAL A 36 -12.27 -13.99 -4.94
C VAL A 36 -12.63 -12.53 -4.63
N LYS A 37 -12.25 -12.08 -3.43
CA LYS A 37 -12.42 -10.69 -2.99
C LYS A 37 -11.11 -10.13 -2.46
N TRP A 38 -10.89 -8.85 -2.70
CA TRP A 38 -9.83 -8.01 -2.15
C TRP A 38 -10.21 -7.59 -0.73
N MET A 39 -9.22 -7.63 0.15
CA MET A 39 -9.31 -7.16 1.53
C MET A 39 -8.03 -6.39 1.86
N GLU A 40 -8.15 -5.40 2.74
CA GLU A 40 -7.03 -4.60 3.23
C GLU A 40 -6.75 -4.97 4.68
N VAL A 41 -5.47 -5.06 5.04
CA VAL A 41 -5.10 -5.30 6.44
C VAL A 41 -5.33 -4.02 7.26
N GLU A 42 -6.37 -4.03 8.09
CA GLU A 42 -6.68 -2.90 8.99
C GLU A 42 -5.94 -2.99 10.34
N LYS A 43 -5.47 -4.19 10.71
CA LYS A 43 -4.77 -4.42 11.98
C LYS A 43 -3.38 -3.77 11.94
N LYS A 44 -3.07 -2.97 12.98
CA LYS A 44 -1.75 -2.37 13.19
C LYS A 44 -0.66 -3.47 13.23
N SER A 45 0.07 -3.58 12.14
CA SER A 45 1.16 -4.54 11.90
C SER A 45 2.06 -3.99 10.80
N ALA A 46 3.18 -4.65 10.51
CA ALA A 46 4.04 -4.30 9.37
C ALA A 46 3.31 -4.35 8.00
N ASN A 47 2.17 -5.04 7.92
CA ASN A 47 1.39 -5.18 6.69
C ASN A 47 0.15 -4.27 6.65
N ILE A 48 0.01 -3.30 7.56
CA ILE A 48 -1.17 -2.41 7.55
C ILE A 48 -1.32 -1.71 6.18
N GLY A 49 -2.54 -1.71 5.65
CA GLY A 49 -2.83 -1.16 4.33
C GLY A 49 -2.50 -2.09 3.16
N ARG A 50 -1.78 -3.20 3.39
CA ARG A 50 -1.49 -4.18 2.32
C ARG A 50 -2.77 -4.91 1.92
N LEU A 51 -2.91 -5.12 0.62
CA LEU A 51 -4.05 -5.80 0.01
C LEU A 51 -3.77 -7.30 -0.14
N PHE A 52 -4.82 -8.10 0.05
CA PHE A 52 -4.80 -9.54 -0.18
C PHE A 52 -6.12 -10.02 -0.77
N PHE A 53 -6.04 -11.15 -1.47
CA PHE A 53 -7.17 -11.90 -1.99
C PHE A 53 -7.60 -12.96 -0.99
N CYS A 54 -8.91 -13.10 -0.76
CA CYS A 54 -9.47 -14.23 -0.04
C CYS A 54 -10.79 -14.71 -0.64
N CYS A 55 -11.23 -15.90 -0.24
CA CYS A 55 -12.52 -16.46 -0.67
C CYS A 55 -13.69 -15.86 0.12
N SER A 56 -14.80 -15.56 -0.56
CA SER A 56 -16.05 -15.15 0.09
C SER A 56 -16.69 -16.24 0.95
N SER A 57 -16.43 -17.51 0.65
CA SER A 57 -17.04 -18.68 1.29
C SER A 57 -16.10 -19.40 2.26
N ASN A 58 -15.06 -18.72 2.74
CA ASN A 58 -14.12 -19.21 3.75
C ASN A 58 -13.44 -20.56 3.43
N SER A 59 -13.05 -20.78 2.17
CA SER A 59 -12.38 -22.02 1.75
C SER A 59 -10.87 -22.08 2.06
N GLY A 60 -10.35 -21.16 2.87
CA GLY A 60 -8.91 -21.05 3.14
C GLY A 60 -8.05 -20.45 2.00
N TYR A 61 -8.64 -20.05 0.86
CA TYR A 61 -7.89 -19.36 -0.19
C TYR A 61 -7.40 -17.99 0.32
N PHE A 62 -6.09 -17.78 0.23
CA PHE A 62 -5.39 -16.55 0.57
C PHE A 62 -4.24 -16.33 -0.39
N LYS A 63 -4.10 -15.10 -0.93
CA LYS A 63 -2.96 -14.70 -1.76
C LYS A 63 -2.70 -13.22 -1.57
N TRP A 64 -1.46 -12.80 -1.32
CA TRP A 64 -1.12 -11.39 -1.32
C TRP A 64 -1.31 -10.80 -2.72
N SER A 65 -1.76 -9.55 -2.82
CA SER A 65 -1.65 -8.83 -4.10
C SER A 65 -0.22 -8.33 -4.21
N ASP A 66 0.68 -9.22 -4.60
CA ASP A 66 2.10 -8.89 -4.78
C ASP A 66 2.35 -8.01 -6.03
N GLU A 67 1.29 -7.51 -6.65
CA GLU A 67 1.36 -6.37 -7.57
C GLU A 67 1.67 -5.13 -6.74
N ASN A 68 2.95 -4.78 -6.70
CA ASN A 68 3.50 -3.49 -6.32
C ASN A 68 2.53 -2.36 -6.67
N LEU A 69 1.82 -1.83 -5.67
CA LEU A 69 1.30 -0.47 -5.70
C LEU A 69 2.45 0.52 -5.41
N ASN A 70 3.54 0.39 -6.18
CA ASN A 70 4.56 1.43 -6.32
C ASN A 70 4.16 2.45 -7.40
N GLY A 71 2.87 2.77 -7.55
CA GLY A 71 2.47 3.86 -8.43
C GLY A 71 1.01 3.84 -8.86
N ALA A 72 0.24 4.81 -8.39
CA ALA A 72 -0.87 5.39 -9.14
C ALA A 72 -1.24 6.78 -8.56
N TYR A 73 -0.27 7.70 -8.58
CA TYR A 73 -0.33 8.89 -9.44
C TYR A 73 1.08 9.01 -10.04
N ASP A 74 1.33 8.43 -11.23
CA ASP A 74 1.48 9.11 -12.54
C ASP A 74 2.68 10.11 -12.54
N VAL A 75 3.74 10.06 -13.36
CA VAL A 75 3.97 9.69 -14.77
C VAL A 75 5.48 9.37 -14.97
N GLY A 76 5.85 8.41 -15.84
CA GLY A 76 7.09 8.54 -16.64
C GLY A 76 8.24 7.52 -16.46
N GLU A 77 8.25 6.53 -17.34
CA GLU A 77 9.40 5.94 -18.05
C GLU A 77 10.54 5.19 -17.32
N SER A 78 10.40 3.85 -17.36
CA SER A 78 11.39 2.78 -17.54
C SER A 78 12.90 3.11 -17.51
N SER A 79 13.61 2.45 -16.59
CA SER A 79 14.79 1.61 -16.89
C SER A 79 15.12 0.74 -15.67
N GLY A 80 15.24 -0.57 -15.87
CA GLY A 80 15.42 -1.56 -14.81
C GLY A 80 16.71 -1.36 -14.01
N VAL A 81 16.60 -1.41 -12.69
CA VAL A 81 17.75 -1.50 -11.79
C VAL A 81 17.42 -2.45 -10.63
N ASP A 82 18.45 -3.23 -10.32
CA ASP A 82 18.54 -4.31 -9.35
C ASP A 82 17.99 -3.96 -7.96
N SER A 83 17.46 -4.98 -7.28
CA SER A 83 16.81 -4.90 -5.97
C SER A 83 17.83 -4.65 -4.85
N GLY A 84 18.32 -3.41 -4.77
CA GLY A 84 18.93 -2.87 -3.56
C GLY A 84 17.83 -2.36 -2.62
N SER A 85 17.84 -2.82 -1.37
CA SER A 85 17.09 -2.14 -0.30
C SER A 85 17.49 -0.66 -0.30
N PRO A 86 16.53 0.29 -0.35
CA PRO A 86 16.84 1.71 -0.23
C PRO A 86 17.63 1.94 1.04
N THR A 87 18.78 2.61 0.90
CA THR A 87 19.53 3.09 2.05
C THR A 87 18.89 4.38 2.55
N ALA A 88 19.10 4.73 3.83
CA ALA A 88 18.59 5.98 4.39
C ALA A 88 19.06 7.24 3.62
N LYS A 89 20.11 7.13 2.81
CA LYS A 89 20.56 8.22 1.93
C LYS A 89 19.67 8.39 0.70
N ASP A 90 19.22 7.29 0.13
CA ASP A 90 18.37 7.27 -1.07
C ASP A 90 17.01 7.91 -0.75
N GLU A 91 16.45 7.64 0.43
CA GLU A 91 15.21 8.25 0.91
C GLU A 91 15.32 9.78 1.08
N ILE A 92 16.47 10.27 1.55
CA ILE A 92 16.71 11.72 1.73
C ILE A 92 16.82 12.42 0.37
N GLU A 93 17.48 11.79 -0.59
CA GLU A 93 17.60 12.33 -1.94
C GLU A 93 16.23 12.41 -2.65
N GLU A 94 15.38 11.38 -2.45
CA GLU A 94 14.03 11.36 -2.99
C GLU A 94 13.15 12.48 -2.41
N LEU A 95 13.20 12.71 -1.09
CA LEU A 95 12.51 13.84 -0.48
C LEU A 95 12.99 15.19 -1.04
N SER A 96 14.30 15.34 -1.25
CA SER A 96 14.86 16.54 -1.87
C SER A 96 14.31 16.77 -3.28
N ARG A 97 14.16 15.70 -4.07
CA ARG A 97 13.58 15.77 -5.42
C ARG A 97 12.13 16.25 -5.39
N ILE A 98 11.33 15.75 -4.45
CA ILE A 98 9.92 16.13 -4.31
C ILE A 98 9.77 17.63 -4.00
N PHE A 99 10.56 18.17 -3.06
CA PHE A 99 10.50 19.60 -2.73
C PHE A 99 10.90 20.50 -3.90
N LYS A 100 11.85 20.06 -4.74
CA LYS A 100 12.22 20.80 -5.96
C LYS A 100 11.07 20.86 -6.97
N ILE A 101 10.32 19.77 -7.12
CA ILE A 101 9.15 19.73 -8.00
C ILE A 101 8.08 20.72 -7.52
N PHE A 102 7.80 20.77 -6.21
CA PHE A 102 6.84 21.74 -5.69
C PHE A 102 7.26 23.19 -5.95
N ALA A 103 8.55 23.53 -5.78
CA ALA A 103 9.05 24.86 -6.09
C ALA A 103 8.82 25.23 -7.57
N GLN A 104 9.09 24.30 -8.50
CA GLN A 104 8.85 24.52 -9.93
C GLN A 104 7.36 24.74 -10.26
N ILE A 105 6.46 23.99 -9.61
CA ILE A 105 5.01 24.14 -9.80
C ILE A 105 4.56 25.53 -9.33
N THR A 106 5.05 25.98 -8.16
CA THR A 106 4.69 27.31 -7.62
C THR A 106 5.16 28.44 -8.53
N GLU A 107 6.32 28.32 -9.17
CA GLU A 107 6.83 29.31 -10.12
C GLU A 107 6.02 29.36 -11.43
N GLN A 108 5.51 28.21 -11.89
CA GLN A 108 4.84 28.11 -13.18
C GLN A 108 3.33 28.39 -13.13
N GLN A 109 2.66 28.11 -12.01
CA GLN A 109 1.19 28.03 -11.98
C GLN A 109 0.50 29.07 -11.10
N ASP A 110 1.20 30.05 -10.51
CA ASP A 110 0.63 31.03 -9.57
C ASP A 110 -0.26 30.36 -8.50
N VAL A 111 0.27 29.28 -7.93
CA VAL A 111 -0.39 28.47 -6.90
C VAL A 111 0.42 28.50 -5.61
N GLU A 112 -0.28 28.54 -4.47
CA GLU A 112 0.31 28.40 -3.14
C GLU A 112 0.17 26.95 -2.67
N ILE A 113 1.29 26.31 -2.30
CA ILE A 113 1.32 24.94 -1.77
C ILE A 113 1.79 24.98 -0.31
N SER A 114 0.95 24.51 0.62
CA SER A 114 1.27 24.41 2.05
C SER A 114 1.26 22.95 2.52
N ILE A 115 2.34 22.52 3.19
CA ILE A 115 2.54 21.14 3.64
C ILE A 115 2.82 21.11 5.15
N ASN A 116 1.99 20.38 5.90
CA ASN A 116 2.21 20.15 7.33
C ASN A 116 2.96 18.83 7.55
N VAL A 117 4.24 18.91 7.92
CA VAL A 117 5.09 17.73 8.17
C VAL A 117 5.20 17.46 9.67
N THR A 118 5.00 16.21 10.09
CA THR A 118 5.24 15.76 11.47
C THR A 118 6.31 14.69 11.49
N ILE A 119 7.45 14.97 12.13
CA ILE A 119 8.56 14.02 12.29
C ILE A 119 8.44 13.35 13.67
N ARG A 120 8.45 12.02 13.71
CA ARG A 120 8.46 11.25 14.97
C ARG A 120 9.69 10.36 15.02
N LYS A 121 10.49 10.50 16.08
CA LYS A 121 11.65 9.62 16.33
C LYS A 121 11.14 8.27 16.84
N GLY A 122 11.40 7.20 16.09
CA GLY A 122 11.15 5.83 16.56
C GLY A 122 12.06 5.48 17.75
N LYS A 123 11.52 4.78 18.75
CA LYS A 123 12.37 4.15 19.78
C LYS A 123 13.17 3.04 19.09
N SER A 124 14.48 3.19 19.01
CA SER A 124 15.37 2.09 18.63
C SER A 124 15.21 0.98 19.66
N CYS A 125 14.85 -0.23 19.22
CA CYS A 125 14.97 -1.41 20.05
C CYS A 125 16.47 -1.67 20.28
N THR A 126 16.98 -1.22 21.41
CA THR A 126 18.29 -1.65 21.89
C THR A 126 18.16 -3.12 22.27
N GLU A 127 18.78 -4.02 21.52
CA GLU A 127 18.88 -5.43 21.88
C GLU A 127 19.72 -5.55 23.16
N GLU A 128 19.05 -5.75 24.31
CA GLU A 128 19.72 -6.21 25.53
C GLU A 128 20.11 -7.67 25.35
N ASN A 129 21.38 -7.89 25.01
CA ASN A 129 21.96 -9.23 24.94
C ASN A 129 22.12 -9.78 26.36
N ILE A 130 21.32 -10.80 26.68
CA ILE A 130 21.31 -11.51 27.95
C ILE A 130 22.60 -12.33 28.06
N LYS A 131 23.44 -12.01 29.05
CA LYS A 131 24.53 -12.86 29.55
C LYS A 131 23.96 -14.18 30.10
N GLY A 132 24.31 -15.31 29.48
CA GLY A 132 24.46 -16.62 30.16
C GLY A 132 25.94 -17.00 30.06
N LYS A 133 26.71 -17.03 31.16
CA LYS A 133 26.87 -18.12 32.15
C LYS A 133 27.15 -19.47 31.49
N ASP A 134 28.43 -19.83 31.48
CA ASP A 134 28.94 -21.09 32.04
C ASP A 134 30.26 -20.78 32.77
#